data_AF-A0A4U1JNY6-F1
#
_entry.id   AF-A0A4U1JNY6-F1
#
_cell.length_a   1.000
_cell.length_b   1.000
_cell.length_c   1.000
_cell.angle_alpha   90.00
_cell.angle_beta   90.00
_cell.angle_gamma   90.00
#
_symmetry.space_group_name_H-M   'P 1'
#
loop_
_entity.id
_entity.type
_entity.pdbx_description
1 polymer ?
#
loop_
_entity_poly.entity_id
_entity_poly.type
_entity_poly.pdbx_seq_one_letter_code
_entity_poly.pdbx_strand_id
1 'polypeptide(L)'
;MTRFTSLFASVGAKIVGIVLALLTMTALAVGISLDVFRDTDAIVRDLIEQEVPALRQTMALSGATGDLGQAMVDILSAATPDDLQAARQHLQRTQAGLDAALRDAPAGLRDAVGTIGARAGDLVDARQQGFAALAETDTAVAGIFEVNTRISERLVEIGDDAYFNMVMGGEAASGRVKTTLEDLVDRDFARLSDALALRVEVNVLRGAALAMVPGLDVAGQAIVRDSVAAGESRMQDKIFAIEATGPLAPLRADLALLADLARDLARPGSHDNPQLRQQIQSLATKVDLGLGVAVDDLAFALTLNAIEAGKANATTIDTLLTRDVAPMIEAARIEARARDLVASALRLALSRSLESYERESAALEAARAVVAGQMAQLPPDLVPLLRDLLDRTDPAKGLAQAHLRAIKARAAAETAFDAANAAMETITTGAATAAETVLGRIDGTSGAVHDRTSGAIGTLLALAGLSAVFGLLAPLLAWLGIVRPLRRVTQATARLAAGDTGAVDGLRPGAGEIGALAGALTVFRDAMNDRARRMREDMDRAGAAAAA
;
A
#
# COMPACT_ATOMS: atom_id res chain seq x y z
N MET A 1 -65.64 82.26 6.18
CA MET A 1 -65.53 81.49 7.44
C MET A 1 -66.85 81.32 8.21
N THR A 2 -67.99 81.89 7.78
CA THR A 2 -69.27 81.89 8.53
C THR A 2 -70.25 80.74 8.22
N ARG A 3 -70.01 79.91 7.19
CA ARG A 3 -70.84 78.73 6.88
C ARG A 3 -70.37 77.42 7.54
N PHE A 4 -69.16 77.39 8.10
CA PHE A 4 -68.61 76.20 8.74
C PHE A 4 -69.10 76.05 10.18
N THR A 5 -69.40 77.15 10.86
CA THR A 5 -69.89 77.16 12.26
C THR A 5 -71.35 76.72 12.40
N SER A 6 -72.17 76.80 11.34
CA SER A 6 -73.56 76.30 11.37
C SER A 6 -73.65 74.77 11.20
N LEU A 7 -72.70 74.14 10.51
CA LEU A 7 -72.61 72.68 10.41
C LEU A 7 -72.28 72.04 11.77
N PHE A 8 -71.43 72.67 12.58
CA PHE A 8 -71.13 72.22 13.95
C PHE A 8 -72.25 72.50 14.96
N ALA A 9 -73.34 73.18 14.57
CA ALA A 9 -74.48 73.46 15.45
C ALA A 9 -75.60 72.40 15.35
N SER A 10 -75.62 71.58 14.28
CA SER A 10 -76.60 70.50 14.11
C SER A 10 -76.22 69.25 14.90
N VAL A 11 -77.20 68.60 15.54
CA VAL A 11 -77.00 67.36 16.28
C VAL A 11 -76.61 66.22 15.33
N GLY A 12 -77.21 66.17 14.14
CA GLY A 12 -76.93 65.16 13.12
C GLY A 12 -75.49 65.24 12.60
N ALA A 13 -74.99 66.45 12.33
CA ALA A 13 -73.61 66.64 11.85
C ALA A 13 -72.55 66.20 12.89
N LYS A 14 -72.82 66.40 14.19
CA LYS A 14 -71.93 65.94 15.28
C LYS A 14 -71.88 64.42 15.37
N ILE A 15 -73.02 63.74 15.25
CA ILE A 15 -73.09 62.28 15.29
C ILE A 15 -72.41 61.68 14.05
N VAL A 16 -72.71 62.19 12.85
CA VAL A 16 -72.09 61.74 11.60
C VAL A 16 -70.58 61.97 11.63
N GLY A 17 -70.11 63.11 12.15
CA GLY A 17 -68.67 63.39 12.30
C GLY A 17 -67.95 62.39 13.21
N ILE A 18 -68.56 62.00 14.34
CA ILE A 18 -68.00 60.98 15.26
C ILE A 18 -67.96 59.61 14.59
N VAL A 19 -69.04 59.21 13.91
CA VAL A 19 -69.11 57.91 13.21
C VAL A 19 -68.10 57.84 12.06
N LEU A 20 -67.98 58.91 11.26
CA LEU A 20 -67.02 58.97 10.15
C LEU A 20 -65.57 58.89 10.65
N ALA A 21 -65.24 59.57 11.75
CA ALA A 21 -63.92 59.49 12.35
C ALA A 21 -63.58 58.07 12.82
N LEU A 22 -64.50 57.39 13.52
CA LEU A 22 -64.32 56.01 13.96
C LEU A 22 -64.18 55.04 12.78
N LEU A 23 -64.99 55.20 11.72
CA LEU A 23 -64.89 54.40 10.51
C LEU A 23 -63.55 54.60 9.79
N THR A 24 -63.07 55.83 9.72
CA THR A 24 -61.78 56.17 9.07
C THR A 24 -60.61 55.57 9.85
N MET A 25 -60.62 55.66 11.18
CA MET A 25 -59.60 55.06 12.05
C MET A 25 -59.59 53.53 11.94
N THR A 26 -60.77 52.91 11.87
CA THR A 26 -60.89 51.46 11.67
C THR A 26 -60.37 51.05 10.29
N ALA A 27 -60.71 51.80 9.23
CA ALA A 27 -60.22 51.53 7.88
C ALA A 27 -58.69 51.68 7.77
N LEU A 28 -58.10 52.69 8.43
CA LEU A 28 -56.65 52.86 8.51
C LEU A 28 -55.97 51.71 9.25
N ALA A 29 -56.53 51.29 10.39
CA ALA A 29 -56.01 50.16 11.15
C ALA A 29 -56.05 48.85 10.34
N VAL A 30 -57.16 48.59 9.65
CA VAL A 30 -57.32 47.43 8.76
C VAL A 30 -56.36 47.52 7.57
N GLY A 31 -56.19 48.71 6.97
CA GLY A 31 -55.25 48.91 5.86
C GLY A 31 -53.80 48.61 6.24
N ILE A 32 -53.34 49.12 7.39
CA ILE A 32 -52.00 48.83 7.92
C ILE A 32 -51.85 47.34 8.24
N SER A 33 -52.87 46.72 8.84
CA SER A 33 -52.85 45.29 9.16
C SER A 33 -52.78 44.41 7.91
N LEU A 34 -53.47 44.79 6.83
CA LEU A 34 -53.45 44.05 5.56
C LEU A 34 -52.13 44.21 4.81
N ASP A 35 -51.51 45.39 4.87
CA ASP A 35 -50.21 45.66 4.25
C ASP A 35 -49.10 44.82 4.90
N VAL A 36 -49.04 44.83 6.23
CA VAL A 36 -48.12 43.97 7.01
C VAL A 36 -48.34 42.50 6.71
N PHE A 37 -49.60 42.07 6.59
CA PHE A 37 -49.92 40.67 6.31
C PHE A 37 -49.49 40.25 4.89
N ARG A 38 -49.69 41.11 3.88
CA ARG A 38 -49.25 40.83 2.50
C ARG A 38 -47.73 40.76 2.38
N ASP A 39 -47.02 41.69 3.03
CA ASP A 39 -45.56 41.70 3.02
C ASP A 39 -44.99 40.47 3.75
N THR A 40 -45.61 40.10 4.89
CA THR A 40 -45.24 38.88 5.63
C THR A 40 -45.51 37.62 4.79
N ASP A 41 -46.64 37.55 4.09
CA ASP A 41 -46.96 36.42 3.19
C ASP A 41 -45.95 36.31 2.04
N ALA A 42 -45.57 37.43 1.42
CA ALA A 42 -44.57 37.45 0.35
C ALA A 42 -43.19 36.96 0.82
N ILE A 43 -42.78 37.38 2.02
CA ILE A 43 -41.50 36.97 2.63
C ILE A 43 -41.51 35.50 3.04
N VAL A 44 -42.58 35.05 3.69
CA VAL A 44 -42.74 33.63 4.09
C VAL A 44 -42.79 32.74 2.85
N ARG A 45 -43.43 33.20 1.78
CA ARG A 45 -43.46 32.50 0.49
C ARG A 45 -42.06 32.37 -0.10
N ASP A 46 -41.27 33.44 -0.13
CA ASP A 46 -39.89 33.41 -0.65
C ASP A 46 -38.99 32.45 0.17
N LEU A 47 -39.12 32.49 1.50
CA LEU A 47 -38.41 31.56 2.41
C LEU A 47 -38.77 30.09 2.11
N ILE A 48 -40.05 29.79 1.89
CA ILE A 48 -40.54 28.42 1.63
C ILE A 48 -40.23 27.96 0.21
N GLU A 49 -40.38 28.83 -0.79
CA GLU A 49 -40.27 28.48 -2.21
C GLU A 49 -38.81 28.52 -2.72
N GLN A 50 -37.92 29.32 -2.13
CA GLN A 50 -36.52 29.46 -2.59
C GLN A 50 -35.47 29.00 -1.58
N GLU A 51 -35.53 29.49 -0.34
CA GLU A 51 -34.42 29.31 0.61
C GLU A 51 -34.40 27.92 1.29
N VAL A 52 -35.57 27.40 1.71
CA VAL A 52 -35.66 26.05 2.30
C VAL A 52 -35.26 24.93 1.31
N PRO A 53 -35.70 24.95 0.04
CA PRO A 53 -35.23 23.98 -0.96
C PRO A 53 -33.73 24.05 -1.20
N ALA A 54 -33.15 25.26 -1.26
CA ALA A 54 -31.71 25.45 -1.44
C ALA A 54 -30.90 24.82 -0.30
N LEU A 55 -31.33 25.00 0.97
CA LEU A 55 -30.69 24.34 2.13
C LEU A 55 -30.83 22.82 2.12
N ARG A 56 -31.98 22.28 1.66
CA ARG A 56 -32.14 20.83 1.50
C ARG A 56 -31.20 20.28 0.44
N GLN A 57 -31.00 21.01 -0.64
CA GLN A 57 -30.10 20.62 -1.73
C GLN A 57 -28.63 20.64 -1.29
N THR A 58 -28.19 21.64 -0.52
CA THR A 58 -26.82 21.67 0.03
C THR A 58 -26.56 20.55 1.05
N MET A 59 -27.55 20.22 1.90
CA MET A 59 -27.45 19.06 2.80
C MET A 59 -27.39 17.72 2.04
N ALA A 60 -28.22 17.54 1.02
CA ALA A 60 -28.20 16.35 0.17
C ALA A 60 -26.86 16.20 -0.57
N LEU A 61 -26.31 17.31 -1.07
CA LEU A 61 -25.00 17.36 -1.72
C LEU A 61 -23.86 16.98 -0.75
N SER A 62 -23.91 17.46 0.49
CA SER A 62 -22.91 17.10 1.50
C SER A 62 -22.97 15.61 1.87
N GLY A 63 -24.17 15.05 2.01
CA GLY A 63 -24.36 13.61 2.27
C GLY A 63 -23.85 12.74 1.11
N ALA A 64 -24.24 13.09 -0.12
CA ALA A 64 -23.82 12.36 -1.33
C ALA A 64 -22.29 12.43 -1.54
N THR A 65 -21.65 13.56 -1.22
CA THR A 65 -20.18 13.67 -1.24
C THR A 65 -19.52 12.77 -0.18
N GLY A 66 -20.12 12.62 1.00
CA GLY A 66 -19.66 11.69 2.04
C GLY A 66 -19.74 10.22 1.60
N ASP A 67 -20.88 9.82 1.02
CA ASP A 67 -21.08 8.48 0.46
C ASP A 67 -20.09 8.19 -0.69
N LEU A 68 -19.75 9.23 -1.47
CA LEU A 68 -18.79 9.12 -2.57
C LEU A 68 -17.37 8.90 -2.04
N GLY A 69 -16.98 9.62 -0.98
CA GLY A 69 -15.74 9.38 -0.26
C GLY A 69 -15.65 7.96 0.26
N GLN A 70 -16.73 7.44 0.85
CA GLN A 70 -16.79 6.05 1.30
C GLN A 70 -16.62 5.05 0.14
N ALA A 71 -17.32 5.25 -0.98
CA ALA A 71 -17.19 4.38 -2.15
C ALA A 71 -15.76 4.35 -2.72
N MET A 72 -15.04 5.48 -2.70
CA MET A 72 -13.64 5.53 -3.12
C MET A 72 -12.70 4.80 -2.14
N VAL A 73 -12.98 4.88 -0.84
CA VAL A 73 -12.27 4.08 0.18
C VAL A 73 -12.54 2.58 -0.03
N ASP A 74 -13.78 2.19 -0.34
CA ASP A 74 -14.12 0.80 -0.67
C ASP A 74 -13.32 0.31 -1.89
N ILE A 75 -13.16 1.14 -2.93
CA ILE A 75 -12.35 0.82 -4.13
C ILE A 75 -10.86 0.66 -3.78
N LEU A 76 -10.30 1.55 -2.96
CA LEU A 76 -8.89 1.50 -2.57
C LEU A 76 -8.60 0.27 -1.68
N SER A 77 -9.55 -0.07 -0.80
CA SER A 77 -9.44 -1.18 0.16
C SER A 77 -9.83 -2.54 -0.40
N ALA A 78 -10.44 -2.59 -1.60
CA ALA A 78 -10.79 -3.84 -2.28
C ALA A 78 -9.59 -4.79 -2.32
N ALA A 79 -9.78 -6.02 -1.83
CA ALA A 79 -8.72 -7.04 -1.78
C ALA A 79 -8.74 -7.95 -3.02
N THR A 80 -9.89 -8.05 -3.69
CA THR A 80 -10.10 -8.91 -4.86
C THR A 80 -10.75 -8.16 -6.03
N PRO A 81 -10.69 -8.70 -7.26
CA PRO A 81 -11.44 -8.16 -8.39
C PRO A 81 -12.96 -8.12 -8.16
N ASP A 82 -13.50 -9.08 -7.40
CA ASP A 82 -14.93 -9.12 -7.08
C ASP A 82 -15.30 -8.00 -6.09
N ASP A 83 -14.47 -7.76 -5.08
CA ASP A 83 -14.64 -6.62 -4.16
C ASP A 83 -14.58 -5.28 -4.92
N LEU A 84 -13.65 -5.16 -5.87
CA LEU A 84 -13.53 -3.97 -6.71
C LEU A 84 -14.79 -3.76 -7.56
N GLN A 85 -15.38 -4.83 -8.09
CA GLN A 85 -16.60 -4.76 -8.86
C GLN A 85 -17.80 -4.33 -8.00
N ALA A 86 -17.91 -4.85 -6.77
CA ALA A 86 -18.92 -4.41 -5.81
C ALA A 86 -18.75 -2.93 -5.43
N ALA A 87 -17.51 -2.50 -5.17
CA ALA A 87 -17.19 -1.10 -4.88
C ALA A 87 -17.47 -0.17 -6.08
N ARG A 88 -17.20 -0.62 -7.31
CA ARG A 88 -17.57 0.09 -8.54
C ARG A 88 -19.09 0.27 -8.67
N GLN A 89 -19.88 -0.75 -8.34
CA GLN A 89 -21.34 -0.64 -8.34
C GLN A 89 -21.84 0.31 -7.25
N HIS A 90 -21.18 0.34 -6.09
CA HIS A 90 -21.45 1.33 -5.06
C HIS A 90 -21.19 2.75 -5.57
N LEU A 91 -20.00 2.99 -6.14
CA LEU A 91 -19.63 4.27 -6.76
C LEU A 91 -20.65 4.74 -7.81
N GLN A 92 -21.08 3.85 -8.71
CA GLN A 92 -22.04 4.19 -9.77
C GLN A 92 -23.41 4.60 -9.20
N ARG A 93 -23.89 3.93 -8.15
CA ARG A 93 -25.15 4.30 -7.48
C ARG A 93 -25.03 5.67 -6.82
N THR A 94 -23.92 5.94 -6.15
CA THR A 94 -23.68 7.22 -5.47
C THR A 94 -23.51 8.37 -6.48
N GLN A 95 -22.81 8.15 -7.59
CA GLN A 95 -22.70 9.13 -8.68
C GLN A 95 -24.07 9.46 -9.28
N ALA A 96 -24.91 8.47 -9.56
CA ALA A 96 -26.26 8.72 -10.08
C ALA A 96 -27.14 9.53 -9.10
N GLY A 97 -26.98 9.30 -7.79
CA GLY A 97 -27.63 10.10 -6.75
C GLY A 97 -27.13 11.54 -6.71
N LEU A 98 -25.82 11.73 -6.84
CA LEU A 98 -25.18 13.04 -6.88
C LEU A 98 -25.59 13.85 -8.11
N ASP A 99 -25.58 13.24 -9.30
CA ASP A 99 -26.05 13.87 -10.55
C ASP A 99 -27.52 14.29 -10.45
N ALA A 100 -28.36 13.48 -9.80
CA ALA A 100 -29.76 13.83 -9.57
C ALA A 100 -29.92 15.04 -8.63
N ALA A 101 -29.09 15.16 -7.60
CA ALA A 101 -29.10 16.28 -6.66
C ALA A 101 -28.62 17.61 -7.29
N LEU A 102 -27.90 17.54 -8.42
CA LEU A 102 -27.23 18.68 -9.06
C LEU A 102 -27.95 19.23 -10.29
N ARG A 103 -29.13 18.73 -10.65
CA ARG A 103 -29.85 19.19 -11.86
C ARG A 103 -30.05 20.71 -11.91
N ASP A 104 -30.31 21.32 -10.77
CA ASP A 104 -30.54 22.77 -10.62
C ASP A 104 -29.35 23.52 -9.99
N ALA A 105 -28.18 22.87 -9.89
CA ALA A 105 -27.00 23.45 -9.24
C ALA A 105 -26.18 24.37 -10.18
N PRO A 106 -25.41 25.34 -9.62
CA PRO A 106 -24.48 26.18 -10.38
C PRO A 106 -23.50 25.37 -11.23
N ALA A 107 -23.10 25.90 -12.39
CA ALA A 107 -22.21 25.21 -13.33
C ALA A 107 -20.89 24.73 -12.69
N GLY A 108 -20.27 25.56 -11.84
CA GLY A 108 -19.01 25.19 -11.17
C GLY A 108 -19.11 23.97 -10.24
N LEU A 109 -20.28 23.73 -9.63
CA LEU A 109 -20.52 22.53 -8.81
C LEU A 109 -20.69 21.28 -9.69
N ARG A 110 -21.34 21.42 -10.84
CA ARG A 110 -21.47 20.33 -11.83
C ARG A 110 -20.12 19.92 -12.41
N ASP A 111 -19.24 20.88 -12.69
CA ASP A 111 -17.88 20.62 -13.20
C ASP A 111 -17.00 19.89 -12.17
N ALA A 112 -17.09 20.29 -10.89
CA ALA A 112 -16.37 19.61 -9.79
C ALA A 112 -16.82 18.14 -9.65
N VAL A 113 -18.11 17.88 -9.78
CA VAL A 113 -18.68 16.52 -9.71
C VAL A 113 -18.27 15.68 -10.89
N GLY A 114 -18.29 16.24 -12.10
CA GLY A 114 -17.75 15.58 -13.29
C GLY A 114 -16.27 15.22 -13.13
N THR A 115 -15.49 16.11 -12.50
CA THR A 115 -14.08 15.85 -12.18
C THR A 115 -13.92 14.68 -11.21
N ILE A 116 -14.69 14.63 -10.11
CA ILE A 116 -14.64 13.48 -9.19
C ILE A 116 -15.05 12.20 -9.91
N GLY A 117 -16.10 12.25 -10.75
CA GLY A 117 -16.54 11.11 -11.52
C GLY A 117 -15.44 10.52 -12.40
N ALA A 118 -14.73 11.39 -13.13
CA ALA A 118 -13.59 11.01 -13.95
C ALA A 118 -12.44 10.43 -13.10
N ARG A 119 -12.08 11.07 -11.97
CA ARG A 119 -11.01 10.58 -11.08
C ARG A 119 -11.34 9.28 -10.38
N ALA A 120 -12.60 9.07 -10.00
CA ALA A 120 -13.05 7.81 -9.46
C ALA A 120 -13.03 6.70 -10.53
N GLY A 121 -13.30 7.04 -11.79
CA GLY A 121 -13.06 6.15 -12.95
C GLY A 121 -11.59 5.78 -13.10
N ASP A 122 -10.69 6.77 -13.12
CA ASP A 122 -9.24 6.58 -13.16
C ASP A 122 -8.76 5.66 -12.01
N LEU A 123 -9.31 5.85 -10.80
CA LEU A 123 -9.02 5.03 -9.63
C LEU A 123 -9.44 3.56 -9.83
N VAL A 124 -10.65 3.30 -10.33
CA VAL A 124 -11.13 1.94 -10.62
C VAL A 124 -10.25 1.27 -11.67
N ASP A 125 -9.93 1.98 -12.76
CA ASP A 125 -9.11 1.46 -13.84
C ASP A 125 -7.69 1.15 -13.36
N ALA A 126 -7.11 2.04 -12.54
CA ALA A 126 -5.80 1.82 -11.91
C ALA A 126 -5.82 0.60 -10.98
N ARG A 127 -6.85 0.42 -10.14
CA ARG A 127 -6.98 -0.78 -9.28
C ARG A 127 -7.13 -2.06 -10.10
N GLN A 128 -7.92 -2.03 -11.17
CA GLN A 128 -8.10 -3.17 -12.06
C GLN A 128 -6.80 -3.57 -12.76
N GLN A 129 -6.04 -2.60 -13.28
CA GLN A 129 -4.72 -2.83 -13.84
C GLN A 129 -3.74 -3.38 -12.80
N GLY A 130 -3.82 -2.90 -11.56
CA GLY A 130 -3.03 -3.40 -10.44
C GLY A 130 -3.29 -4.88 -10.16
N PHE A 131 -4.55 -5.32 -10.11
CA PHE A 131 -4.88 -6.73 -9.93
C PHE A 131 -4.40 -7.61 -11.08
N ALA A 132 -4.60 -7.18 -12.33
CA ALA A 132 -4.12 -7.92 -13.49
C ALA A 132 -2.59 -8.06 -13.46
N ALA A 133 -1.88 -6.96 -13.17
CA ALA A 133 -0.42 -6.95 -13.07
C ALA A 133 0.09 -7.84 -11.92
N LEU A 134 -0.57 -7.86 -10.76
CA LEU A 134 -0.22 -8.75 -9.65
C LEU A 134 -0.42 -10.23 -10.01
N ALA A 135 -1.53 -10.58 -10.66
CA ALA A 135 -1.77 -11.95 -11.12
C ALA A 135 -0.73 -12.42 -12.16
N GLU A 136 -0.31 -11.52 -13.04
CA GLU A 136 0.79 -11.77 -13.97
C GLU A 136 2.14 -11.94 -13.25
N THR A 137 2.43 -11.12 -12.24
CA THR A 137 3.62 -11.26 -11.37
C THR A 137 3.62 -12.60 -10.66
N ASP A 138 2.50 -13.02 -10.06
CA ASP A 138 2.37 -14.31 -9.37
C ASP A 138 2.59 -15.48 -10.33
N THR A 139 2.02 -15.41 -11.54
CA THR A 139 2.22 -16.42 -12.59
C THR A 139 3.69 -16.48 -13.02
N ALA A 140 4.35 -15.32 -13.16
CA ALA A 140 5.76 -15.26 -13.52
C ALA A 140 6.66 -15.85 -12.42
N VAL A 141 6.38 -15.54 -11.15
CA VAL A 141 7.08 -16.11 -9.98
C VAL A 141 6.91 -17.63 -9.93
N ALA A 142 5.69 -18.14 -10.09
CA ALA A 142 5.41 -19.57 -10.12
C ALA A 142 6.19 -20.26 -11.25
N GLY A 143 6.21 -19.66 -12.44
CA GLY A 143 6.98 -20.16 -13.57
C GLY A 143 8.50 -20.19 -13.32
N ILE A 144 9.06 -19.19 -12.62
CA ILE A 144 10.48 -19.19 -12.23
C ILE A 144 10.78 -20.35 -11.27
N PHE A 145 9.91 -20.60 -10.28
CA PHE A 145 10.09 -21.73 -9.36
C PHE A 145 10.01 -23.08 -10.09
N GLU A 146 9.09 -23.24 -11.03
CA GLU A 146 8.98 -24.46 -11.84
C GLU A 146 10.27 -24.73 -12.64
N VAL A 147 10.85 -23.71 -13.28
CA VAL A 147 12.14 -23.87 -13.98
C VAL A 147 13.26 -24.19 -12.99
N ASN A 148 13.32 -23.49 -11.85
CA ASN A 148 14.35 -23.72 -10.83
C ASN A 148 14.29 -25.15 -10.29
N THR A 149 13.09 -25.69 -10.04
CA THR A 149 12.94 -27.09 -9.62
C THR A 149 13.49 -28.05 -10.67
N ARG A 150 13.16 -27.87 -11.96
CA ARG A 150 13.71 -28.69 -13.05
C ARG A 150 15.25 -28.58 -13.16
N ILE A 151 15.80 -27.38 -12.94
CA ILE A 151 17.26 -27.17 -12.88
C ILE A 151 17.86 -27.95 -11.72
N SER A 152 17.29 -27.84 -10.52
CA SER A 152 17.77 -28.57 -9.34
C SER A 152 17.67 -30.07 -9.52
N GLU A 153 16.57 -30.60 -10.06
CA GLU A 153 16.42 -32.03 -10.36
C GLU A 153 17.53 -32.50 -11.31
N ARG A 154 17.78 -31.76 -12.41
CA ARG A 154 18.83 -32.12 -13.37
C ARG A 154 20.24 -32.02 -12.77
N LEU A 155 20.48 -31.04 -11.90
CA LEU A 155 21.76 -30.88 -11.21
C LEU A 155 22.00 -31.97 -10.18
N VAL A 156 20.95 -32.47 -9.52
CA VAL A 156 21.03 -33.64 -8.63
C VAL A 156 21.39 -34.89 -9.43
N GLU A 157 20.74 -35.13 -10.58
CA GLU A 157 21.12 -36.26 -11.45
C GLU A 157 22.59 -36.18 -11.91
N ILE A 158 23.05 -35.00 -12.35
CA ILE A 158 24.45 -34.77 -12.71
C ILE A 158 25.38 -34.98 -11.50
N GLY A 159 24.96 -34.53 -10.32
CA GLY A 159 25.70 -34.69 -9.07
C GLY A 159 25.84 -36.15 -8.66
N ASP A 160 24.78 -36.93 -8.79
CA ASP A 160 24.75 -38.37 -8.47
C ASP A 160 25.61 -39.16 -9.47
N ASP A 161 25.49 -38.87 -10.78
CA ASP A 161 26.34 -39.47 -11.82
C ASP A 161 27.82 -39.15 -11.58
N ALA A 162 28.13 -37.89 -11.27
CA ALA A 162 29.50 -37.46 -11.00
C ALA A 162 30.05 -38.06 -9.70
N TYR A 163 29.23 -38.17 -8.65
CA TYR A 163 29.62 -38.86 -7.41
C TYR A 163 29.93 -40.34 -7.66
N PHE A 164 29.06 -41.04 -8.40
CA PHE A 164 29.30 -42.43 -8.77
C PHE A 164 30.60 -42.59 -9.57
N ASN A 165 30.81 -41.72 -10.57
CA ASN A 165 32.04 -41.70 -11.37
C ASN A 165 33.28 -41.38 -10.52
N MET A 166 33.17 -40.49 -9.53
CA MET A 166 34.26 -40.18 -8.60
C MET A 166 34.61 -41.37 -7.71
N VAL A 167 33.61 -42.09 -7.19
CA VAL A 167 33.85 -43.29 -6.36
C VAL A 167 34.52 -44.38 -7.21
N MET A 168 33.95 -44.71 -8.37
CA MET A 168 34.51 -45.72 -9.27
C MET A 168 35.88 -45.32 -9.83
N GLY A 169 36.03 -44.06 -10.21
CA GLY A 169 37.28 -43.48 -10.69
C GLY A 169 38.35 -43.47 -9.61
N GLY A 170 37.97 -43.19 -8.36
CA GLY A 170 38.85 -43.20 -7.19
C GLY A 170 39.35 -44.60 -6.85
N GLU A 171 38.47 -45.61 -6.88
CA GLU A 171 38.86 -47.02 -6.73
C GLU A 171 39.81 -47.46 -7.85
N ALA A 172 39.49 -47.16 -9.11
CA ALA A 172 40.35 -47.48 -10.25
C ALA A 172 41.70 -46.74 -10.18
N ALA A 173 41.71 -45.49 -9.73
CA ALA A 173 42.92 -44.71 -9.53
C ALA A 173 43.80 -45.30 -8.41
N SER A 174 43.19 -45.62 -7.26
CA SER A 174 43.87 -46.27 -6.14
C SER A 174 44.48 -47.61 -6.56
N GLY A 175 43.72 -48.43 -7.29
CA GLY A 175 44.20 -49.71 -7.82
C GLY A 175 45.41 -49.54 -8.73
N ARG A 176 45.37 -48.60 -9.69
CA ARG A 176 46.50 -48.33 -10.60
C ARG A 176 47.74 -47.83 -9.87
N VAL A 177 47.58 -46.89 -8.93
CA VAL A 177 48.69 -46.38 -8.12
C VAL A 177 49.31 -47.50 -7.29
N LYS A 178 48.47 -48.34 -6.67
CA LYS A 178 48.91 -49.49 -5.89
C LYS A 178 49.73 -50.46 -6.73
N THR A 179 49.20 -50.92 -7.87
CA THR A 179 49.92 -51.83 -8.78
C THR A 179 51.25 -51.23 -9.23
N THR A 180 51.27 -49.94 -9.57
CA THR A 180 52.49 -49.26 -10.00
C THR A 180 53.56 -49.22 -8.88
N LEU A 181 53.14 -49.00 -7.63
CA LEU A 181 54.04 -49.03 -6.48
C LEU A 181 54.50 -50.45 -6.13
N GLU A 182 53.61 -51.44 -6.21
CA GLU A 182 53.93 -52.85 -6.03
C GLU A 182 54.97 -53.31 -7.06
N ASP A 183 54.79 -52.98 -8.34
CA ASP A 183 55.78 -53.30 -9.37
C ASP A 183 57.15 -52.65 -9.10
N LEU A 184 57.17 -51.39 -8.67
CA LEU A 184 58.43 -50.70 -8.38
C LEU A 184 59.17 -51.29 -7.16
N VAL A 185 58.43 -51.64 -6.10
CA VAL A 185 58.99 -52.13 -4.83
C VAL A 185 59.27 -53.64 -4.89
N ASP A 186 58.27 -54.44 -5.23
CA ASP A 186 58.35 -55.90 -5.12
C ASP A 186 59.11 -56.52 -6.28
N ARG A 187 59.19 -55.83 -7.43
CA ARG A 187 59.86 -56.36 -8.62
C ARG A 187 61.17 -55.63 -8.89
N ASP A 188 61.12 -54.32 -9.13
CA ASP A 188 62.31 -53.60 -9.61
C ASP A 188 63.36 -53.42 -8.50
N PHE A 189 62.95 -52.95 -7.31
CA PHE A 189 63.86 -52.82 -6.18
C PHE A 189 64.36 -54.18 -5.67
N ALA A 190 63.48 -55.19 -5.61
CA ALA A 190 63.86 -56.54 -5.20
C ALA A 190 64.95 -57.13 -6.10
N ARG A 191 64.82 -57.00 -7.43
CA ARG A 191 65.84 -57.48 -8.39
C ARG A 191 67.19 -56.78 -8.23
N LEU A 192 67.17 -55.45 -8.04
CA LEU A 192 68.41 -54.69 -7.78
C LEU A 192 69.05 -55.13 -6.46
N SER A 193 68.25 -55.33 -5.41
CA SER A 193 68.70 -55.83 -4.11
C SER A 193 69.33 -57.22 -4.22
N ASP A 194 68.73 -58.12 -5.01
CA ASP A 194 69.27 -59.46 -5.26
C ASP A 194 70.59 -59.43 -6.02
N ALA A 195 70.70 -58.58 -7.06
CA ALA A 195 71.94 -58.41 -7.80
C ALA A 195 73.08 -57.87 -6.91
N LEU A 196 72.79 -56.87 -6.06
CA LEU A 196 73.73 -56.31 -5.09
C LEU A 196 74.14 -57.35 -4.04
N ALA A 197 73.19 -58.12 -3.52
CA ALA A 197 73.47 -59.14 -2.52
C ALA A 197 74.31 -60.30 -3.11
N LEU A 198 73.99 -60.76 -4.33
CA LEU A 198 74.83 -61.73 -5.04
C LEU A 198 76.26 -61.21 -5.21
N ARG A 199 76.42 -59.91 -5.52
CA ARG A 199 77.73 -59.29 -5.66
C ARG A 199 78.51 -59.25 -4.34
N VAL A 200 77.83 -59.02 -3.21
CA VAL A 200 78.42 -59.14 -1.88
C VAL A 200 78.91 -60.57 -1.65
N GLU A 201 78.07 -61.59 -1.89
CA GLU A 201 78.46 -62.98 -1.68
C GLU A 201 79.63 -63.41 -2.58
N VAL A 202 79.65 -63.00 -3.85
CA VAL A 202 80.78 -63.27 -4.77
C VAL A 202 82.08 -62.66 -4.24
N ASN A 203 82.03 -61.45 -3.68
CA ASN A 203 83.20 -60.79 -3.09
C ASN A 203 83.63 -61.44 -1.77
N VAL A 204 82.69 -61.91 -0.94
CA VAL A 204 82.98 -62.70 0.27
C VAL A 204 83.70 -64.00 -0.11
N LEU A 205 83.21 -64.72 -1.12
CA LEU A 205 83.83 -65.96 -1.61
C LEU A 205 85.24 -65.72 -2.17
N ARG A 206 85.42 -64.65 -2.95
CA ARG A 206 86.74 -64.25 -3.44
C ARG A 206 87.71 -63.91 -2.30
N GLY A 207 87.24 -63.18 -1.29
CA GLY A 207 88.01 -62.84 -0.10
C GLY A 207 88.37 -64.08 0.73
N ALA A 208 87.43 -64.99 0.92
CA ALA A 208 87.65 -66.25 1.62
C ALA A 208 88.66 -67.14 0.89
N ALA A 209 88.58 -67.23 -0.44
CA ALA A 209 89.56 -67.93 -1.26
C ALA A 209 90.96 -67.31 -1.15
N LEU A 210 91.08 -65.99 -0.98
CA LEU A 210 92.36 -65.32 -0.72
C LEU A 210 92.85 -65.54 0.73
N ALA A 211 91.95 -65.60 1.70
CA ALA A 211 92.26 -65.76 3.11
C ALA A 211 92.66 -67.21 3.47
N MET A 212 92.20 -68.21 2.72
CA MET A 212 92.61 -69.62 2.84
C MET A 212 94.02 -69.87 2.31
N VAL A 213 95.01 -69.24 2.94
CA VAL A 213 96.44 -69.44 2.67
C VAL A 213 97.01 -70.60 3.48
N PRO A 214 98.02 -71.31 2.95
CA PRO A 214 98.82 -72.25 3.73
C PRO A 214 99.50 -71.48 4.88
N GLY A 215 99.15 -71.80 6.13
CA GLY A 215 99.68 -71.13 7.33
C GLY A 215 98.63 -70.41 8.20
N LEU A 216 97.37 -70.34 7.77
CA LEU A 216 96.26 -69.93 8.63
C LEU A 216 96.04 -70.97 9.74
N ASP A 217 95.85 -70.53 10.98
CA ASP A 217 95.60 -71.44 12.11
C ASP A 217 94.22 -72.11 12.02
N VAL A 218 94.03 -73.20 12.79
CA VAL A 218 92.81 -74.02 12.73
C VAL A 218 91.56 -73.18 13.05
N ALA A 219 91.68 -72.20 13.95
CA ALA A 219 90.60 -71.29 14.31
C ALA A 219 90.23 -70.34 13.16
N GLY A 220 91.21 -69.70 12.52
CA GLY A 220 91.00 -68.86 11.36
C GLY A 220 90.41 -69.64 10.17
N GLN A 221 90.88 -70.87 9.94
CA GLN A 221 90.33 -71.74 8.90
C GLN A 221 88.85 -72.08 9.16
N ALA A 222 88.48 -72.37 10.41
CA ALA A 222 87.09 -72.64 10.77
C ALA A 222 86.18 -71.43 10.49
N ILE A 223 86.60 -70.22 10.89
CA ILE A 223 85.85 -68.97 10.65
C ILE A 223 85.64 -68.71 9.15
N VAL A 224 86.70 -68.89 8.33
CA VAL A 224 86.59 -68.68 6.88
C VAL A 224 85.67 -69.72 6.24
N ARG A 225 85.75 -71.00 6.64
CA ARG A 225 84.85 -72.04 6.12
C ARG A 225 83.39 -71.78 6.48
N ASP A 226 83.10 -71.37 7.71
CA ASP A 226 81.72 -71.07 8.14
C ASP A 226 81.16 -69.87 7.35
N SER A 227 81.99 -68.86 7.08
CA SER A 227 81.62 -67.72 6.23
C SER A 227 81.33 -68.14 4.78
N VAL A 228 82.16 -69.01 4.21
CA VAL A 228 81.96 -69.58 2.87
C VAL A 228 80.69 -70.41 2.79
N ALA A 229 80.44 -71.28 3.77
CA ALA A 229 79.24 -72.11 3.82
C ALA A 229 77.97 -71.24 3.93
N ALA A 230 78.01 -70.19 4.77
CA ALA A 230 76.88 -69.28 4.91
C ALA A 230 76.64 -68.44 3.63
N GLY A 231 77.71 -68.00 2.97
CA GLY A 231 77.62 -67.25 1.70
C GLY A 231 77.13 -68.11 0.54
N GLU A 232 77.56 -69.38 0.49
CA GLU A 232 77.07 -70.37 -0.48
C GLU A 232 75.57 -70.61 -0.34
N SER A 233 75.08 -70.83 0.89
CA SER A 233 73.65 -71.01 1.14
C SER A 233 72.84 -69.79 0.70
N ARG A 234 73.26 -68.57 1.08
CA ARG A 234 72.57 -67.33 0.66
C ARG A 234 72.62 -67.10 -0.85
N MET A 235 73.72 -67.47 -1.49
CA MET A 235 73.87 -67.39 -2.94
C MET A 235 72.89 -68.35 -3.63
N GLN A 236 72.71 -69.57 -3.13
CA GLN A 236 71.78 -70.54 -3.70
C GLN A 236 70.33 -70.12 -3.62
N ASP A 237 69.92 -69.56 -2.47
CA ASP A 237 68.57 -69.02 -2.30
C ASP A 237 68.26 -67.96 -3.37
N LYS A 238 69.23 -67.08 -3.63
CA LYS A 238 69.10 -66.02 -4.64
C LYS A 238 69.17 -66.54 -6.07
N ILE A 239 70.03 -67.52 -6.36
CA ILE A 239 70.10 -68.17 -7.68
C ILE A 239 68.76 -68.81 -8.05
N PHE A 240 68.07 -69.41 -7.08
CA PHE A 240 66.76 -70.02 -7.31
C PHE A 240 65.73 -68.97 -7.76
N ALA A 241 65.77 -67.77 -7.17
CA ALA A 241 64.89 -66.65 -7.47
C ALA A 241 65.23 -65.90 -8.78
N ILE A 242 66.36 -66.19 -9.45
CA ILE A 242 66.71 -65.54 -10.72
C ILE A 242 65.70 -65.93 -11.81
N GLU A 243 65.05 -64.92 -12.38
CA GLU A 243 64.13 -65.08 -13.50
C GLU A 243 64.83 -65.53 -14.79
N ALA A 244 64.10 -66.28 -15.62
CA ALA A 244 64.63 -66.88 -16.85
C ALA A 244 64.98 -65.85 -17.96
N THR A 245 64.40 -64.66 -17.92
CA THR A 245 64.54 -63.64 -18.98
C THR A 245 65.07 -62.30 -18.46
N GLY A 246 65.57 -62.25 -17.21
CA GLY A 246 66.06 -61.01 -16.59
C GLY A 246 67.55 -60.73 -16.82
N PRO A 247 68.05 -59.55 -16.40
CA PRO A 247 69.47 -59.18 -16.49
C PRO A 247 70.43 -60.16 -15.80
N LEU A 248 69.94 -60.88 -14.79
CA LEU A 248 70.69 -61.90 -14.06
C LEU A 248 70.67 -63.29 -14.73
N ALA A 249 69.78 -63.53 -15.69
CA ALA A 249 69.61 -64.84 -16.31
C ALA A 249 70.90 -65.40 -16.95
N PRO A 250 71.72 -64.62 -17.67
CA PRO A 250 72.97 -65.11 -18.26
C PRO A 250 73.99 -65.59 -17.23
N LEU A 251 73.91 -65.07 -16.00
CA LEU A 251 74.87 -65.34 -14.92
C LEU A 251 74.49 -66.56 -14.09
N ARG A 252 73.27 -67.08 -14.24
CA ARG A 252 72.73 -68.17 -13.39
C ARG A 252 73.62 -69.41 -13.37
N ALA A 253 74.13 -69.83 -14.53
CA ALA A 253 75.00 -71.01 -14.62
C ALA A 253 76.37 -70.78 -13.95
N ASP A 254 76.98 -69.62 -14.17
CA ASP A 254 78.27 -69.27 -13.58
C ASP A 254 78.14 -69.08 -12.04
N LEU A 255 77.04 -68.50 -11.58
CA LEU A 255 76.71 -68.36 -10.16
C LEU A 255 76.51 -69.72 -9.47
N ALA A 256 75.78 -70.64 -10.11
CA ALA A 256 75.61 -72.00 -9.60
C ALA A 256 76.95 -72.74 -9.49
N LEU A 257 77.78 -72.65 -10.52
CA LEU A 257 79.12 -73.23 -10.51
C LEU A 257 79.99 -72.61 -9.40
N LEU A 258 79.91 -71.29 -9.18
CA LEU A 258 80.64 -70.63 -8.11
C LEU A 258 80.16 -71.07 -6.73
N ALA A 259 78.86 -71.27 -6.53
CA ALA A 259 78.29 -71.81 -5.30
C ALA A 259 78.76 -73.25 -5.04
N ASP A 260 78.84 -74.09 -6.08
CA ASP A 260 79.38 -75.45 -5.94
C ASP A 260 80.86 -75.45 -5.56
N LEU A 261 81.68 -74.58 -6.18
CA LEU A 261 83.10 -74.42 -5.79
C LEU A 261 83.25 -73.87 -4.37
N ALA A 262 82.37 -72.97 -3.93
CA ALA A 262 82.33 -72.49 -2.56
C ALA A 262 82.02 -73.61 -1.57
N ARG A 263 81.05 -74.47 -1.88
CA ARG A 263 80.73 -75.65 -1.08
C ARG A 263 81.93 -76.59 -0.95
N ASP A 264 82.68 -76.81 -2.04
CA ASP A 264 83.90 -77.60 -2.02
C ASP A 264 85.00 -76.93 -1.16
N LEU A 265 85.11 -75.60 -1.21
CA LEU A 265 86.03 -74.84 -0.36
C LEU A 265 85.67 -74.91 1.12
N ALA A 266 84.38 -74.99 1.47
CA ALA A 266 83.94 -75.14 2.86
C ALA A 266 84.25 -76.51 3.47
N ARG A 267 84.65 -77.52 2.67
CA ARG A 267 84.98 -78.87 3.18
C ARG A 267 86.31 -78.89 3.96
N PRO A 268 86.46 -79.77 4.96
CA PRO A 268 87.75 -79.97 5.64
C PRO A 268 88.85 -80.40 4.67
N GLY A 269 90.04 -79.79 4.75
CA GLY A 269 91.21 -80.15 3.93
C GLY A 269 91.32 -79.44 2.57
N SER A 270 90.27 -78.75 2.11
CA SER A 270 90.25 -78.00 0.83
C SER A 270 91.27 -76.86 0.73
N HIS A 271 91.74 -76.34 1.87
CA HIS A 271 92.72 -75.25 1.98
C HIS A 271 94.10 -75.56 1.38
N ASP A 272 94.41 -76.82 1.06
CA ASP A 272 95.67 -77.19 0.41
C ASP A 272 95.54 -77.24 -1.12
N ASN A 273 94.36 -76.96 -1.67
CA ASN A 273 94.10 -77.03 -3.11
C ASN A 273 94.27 -75.65 -3.79
N PRO A 274 95.45 -75.34 -4.36
CA PRO A 274 95.67 -74.06 -5.05
C PRO A 274 94.82 -73.93 -6.31
N GLN A 275 94.46 -75.04 -6.96
CA GLN A 275 93.65 -75.02 -8.18
C GLN A 275 92.20 -74.59 -7.87
N LEU A 276 91.61 -75.10 -6.78
CA LEU A 276 90.27 -74.70 -6.33
C LEU A 276 90.20 -73.20 -6.02
N ARG A 277 91.19 -72.66 -5.30
CA ARG A 277 91.28 -71.22 -5.05
C ARG A 277 91.37 -70.40 -6.32
N GLN A 278 92.22 -70.83 -7.26
CA GLN A 278 92.39 -70.14 -8.54
C GLN A 278 91.11 -70.17 -9.38
N GLN A 279 90.39 -71.30 -9.40
CA GLN A 279 89.09 -71.43 -10.06
C GLN A 279 88.03 -70.51 -9.44
N ILE A 280 87.94 -70.45 -8.12
CA ILE A 280 87.03 -69.53 -7.42
C ILE A 280 87.38 -68.08 -7.77
N GLN A 281 88.67 -67.70 -7.74
CA GLN A 281 89.08 -66.33 -8.06
C GLN A 281 88.76 -65.94 -9.51
N SER A 282 89.04 -66.81 -10.48
CA SER A 282 88.80 -66.51 -11.91
C SER A 282 87.30 -66.44 -12.21
N LEU A 283 86.51 -67.38 -11.68
CA LEU A 283 85.06 -67.40 -11.86
C LEU A 283 84.38 -66.25 -11.11
N ALA A 284 84.76 -65.98 -9.85
CA ALA A 284 84.25 -64.84 -9.10
C ALA A 284 84.53 -63.51 -9.79
N THR A 285 85.69 -63.35 -10.43
CA THR A 285 86.01 -62.14 -11.21
C THR A 285 85.11 -62.00 -12.43
N LYS A 286 84.87 -63.10 -13.16
CA LYS A 286 83.94 -63.13 -14.32
C LYS A 286 82.51 -62.80 -13.87
N VAL A 287 82.05 -63.41 -12.80
CA VAL A 287 80.71 -63.21 -12.24
C VAL A 287 80.54 -61.79 -11.68
N ASP A 288 81.51 -61.25 -10.94
CA ASP A 288 81.45 -59.87 -10.42
C ASP A 288 81.37 -58.84 -11.55
N LEU A 289 82.11 -59.04 -12.65
CA LEU A 289 82.00 -58.19 -13.83
C LEU A 289 80.58 -58.24 -14.42
N GLY A 290 80.02 -59.45 -14.56
CA GLY A 290 78.66 -59.65 -15.04
C GLY A 290 77.60 -59.04 -14.12
N LEU A 291 77.74 -59.21 -12.81
CA LEU A 291 76.85 -58.61 -11.81
C LEU A 291 76.98 -57.09 -11.78
N GLY A 292 78.17 -56.54 -12.03
CA GLY A 292 78.37 -55.10 -12.20
C GLY A 292 77.51 -54.53 -13.33
N VAL A 293 77.57 -55.15 -14.52
CA VAL A 293 76.73 -54.77 -15.66
C VAL A 293 75.24 -54.93 -15.32
N ALA A 294 74.84 -56.06 -14.72
CA ALA A 294 73.44 -56.29 -14.35
C ALA A 294 72.92 -55.30 -13.30
N VAL A 295 73.73 -54.90 -12.33
CA VAL A 295 73.39 -53.88 -11.33
C VAL A 295 73.21 -52.52 -12.00
N ASP A 296 74.11 -52.14 -12.90
CA ASP A 296 74.01 -50.87 -13.63
C ASP A 296 72.73 -50.84 -14.50
N ASP A 297 72.44 -51.92 -15.23
CA ASP A 297 71.23 -52.07 -16.04
C ASP A 297 69.95 -52.03 -15.17
N LEU A 298 69.94 -52.73 -14.03
CA LEU A 298 68.82 -52.73 -13.09
C LEU A 298 68.63 -51.38 -12.40
N ALA A 299 69.71 -50.67 -12.04
CA ALA A 299 69.64 -49.34 -11.45
C ALA A 299 69.10 -48.31 -12.46
N PHE A 300 69.53 -48.41 -13.72
CA PHE A 300 68.99 -47.60 -14.81
C PHE A 300 67.51 -47.91 -15.06
N ALA A 301 67.14 -49.20 -15.14
CA ALA A 301 65.76 -49.63 -15.32
C ALA A 301 64.86 -49.17 -14.16
N LEU A 302 65.30 -49.32 -12.90
CA LEU A 302 64.57 -48.84 -11.73
C LEU A 302 64.34 -47.32 -11.80
N THR A 303 65.36 -46.55 -12.20
CA THR A 303 65.23 -45.10 -12.35
C THR A 303 64.22 -44.74 -13.44
N LEU A 304 64.26 -45.44 -14.57
CA LEU A 304 63.32 -45.23 -15.67
C LEU A 304 61.89 -45.59 -15.25
N ASN A 305 61.70 -46.77 -14.65
CA ASN A 305 60.41 -47.26 -14.18
C ASN A 305 59.84 -46.35 -13.09
N ALA A 306 60.67 -45.82 -12.18
CA ALA A 306 60.25 -44.83 -11.18
C ALA A 306 59.74 -43.53 -11.82
N ILE A 307 60.41 -43.05 -12.88
CA ILE A 307 59.96 -41.87 -13.64
C ILE A 307 58.63 -42.16 -14.36
N GLU A 308 58.50 -43.32 -14.99
CA GLU A 308 57.27 -43.75 -15.67
C GLU A 308 56.10 -43.92 -14.69
N ALA A 309 56.36 -44.55 -13.54
CA ALA A 309 55.42 -44.67 -12.43
C ALA A 309 54.92 -43.29 -11.96
N GLY A 310 55.84 -42.34 -11.78
CA GLY A 310 55.49 -40.96 -11.41
C GLY A 310 54.55 -40.31 -12.43
N LYS A 311 54.83 -40.46 -13.73
CA LYS A 311 53.98 -39.94 -14.81
C LYS A 311 52.61 -40.62 -14.84
N ALA A 312 52.56 -41.96 -14.75
CA ALA A 312 51.33 -42.72 -14.77
C ALA A 312 50.42 -42.38 -13.59
N ASN A 313 51.00 -42.24 -12.39
CA ASN A 313 50.28 -41.81 -11.19
C ASN A 313 49.77 -40.37 -11.34
N ALA A 314 50.59 -39.44 -11.86
CA ALA A 314 50.17 -38.06 -12.10
C ALA A 314 49.00 -37.98 -13.10
N THR A 315 49.05 -38.70 -14.22
CA THR A 315 47.95 -38.77 -15.19
C THR A 315 46.69 -39.38 -14.59
N THR A 316 46.84 -40.41 -13.74
CA THR A 316 45.71 -41.06 -13.05
C THR A 316 45.01 -40.08 -12.11
N ILE A 317 45.77 -39.31 -11.32
CA ILE A 317 45.23 -38.29 -10.40
C ILE A 317 44.62 -37.12 -11.19
N ASP A 318 45.29 -36.64 -12.24
CA ASP A 318 44.78 -35.56 -13.09
C ASP A 318 43.44 -35.95 -13.74
N THR A 319 43.32 -37.18 -14.23
CA THR A 319 42.06 -37.70 -14.77
C THR A 319 40.96 -37.71 -13.71
N LEU A 320 41.26 -38.18 -12.49
CA LEU A 320 40.30 -38.19 -11.39
C LEU A 320 39.80 -36.77 -11.07
N LEU A 321 40.72 -35.80 -10.98
CA LEU A 321 40.39 -34.42 -10.65
C LEU A 321 39.60 -33.72 -11.76
N THR A 322 40.01 -33.88 -13.01
CA THR A 322 39.45 -33.13 -14.15
C THR A 322 38.17 -33.76 -14.68
N ARG A 323 38.10 -35.09 -14.75
CA ARG A 323 36.96 -35.81 -15.33
C ARG A 323 35.90 -36.11 -14.28
N ASP A 324 36.30 -36.50 -13.08
CA ASP A 324 35.36 -37.07 -12.11
C ASP A 324 34.97 -36.05 -11.02
N VAL A 325 35.89 -35.19 -10.56
CA VAL A 325 35.60 -34.19 -9.50
C VAL A 325 35.13 -32.84 -10.05
N ALA A 326 35.74 -32.32 -11.13
CA ALA A 326 35.39 -31.00 -11.66
C ALA A 326 33.90 -30.83 -12.02
N PRO A 327 33.22 -31.83 -12.64
CA PRO A 327 31.78 -31.71 -12.92
C PRO A 327 30.91 -31.53 -11.67
N MET A 328 31.24 -32.16 -10.54
CA MET A 328 30.51 -31.97 -9.27
C MET A 328 30.61 -30.52 -8.79
N ILE A 329 31.81 -29.94 -8.84
CA ILE A 329 32.06 -28.55 -8.43
C ILE A 329 31.32 -27.59 -9.35
N GLU A 330 31.36 -27.83 -10.66
CA GLU A 330 30.65 -26.99 -11.62
C GLU A 330 29.13 -27.11 -11.46
N ALA A 331 28.57 -28.30 -11.24
CA ALA A 331 27.14 -28.48 -10.95
C ALA A 331 26.71 -27.67 -9.71
N ALA A 332 27.47 -27.74 -8.61
CA ALA A 332 27.18 -26.96 -7.40
C ALA A 332 27.29 -25.43 -7.64
N ARG A 333 28.26 -24.99 -8.44
CA ARG A 333 28.40 -23.58 -8.83
C ARG A 333 27.21 -23.09 -9.66
N ILE A 334 26.75 -23.91 -10.61
CA ILE A 334 25.58 -23.62 -11.44
C ILE A 334 24.34 -23.52 -10.56
N GLU A 335 24.16 -24.45 -9.62
CA GLU A 335 23.03 -24.44 -8.70
C GLU A 335 22.98 -23.16 -7.86
N ALA A 336 24.11 -22.79 -7.26
CA ALA A 336 24.21 -21.57 -6.45
C ALA A 336 23.83 -20.32 -7.26
N ARG A 337 24.33 -20.20 -8.49
CA ARG A 337 24.05 -19.04 -9.36
C ARG A 337 22.61 -19.01 -9.85
N ALA A 338 22.02 -20.17 -10.14
CA ALA A 338 20.60 -20.27 -10.47
C ALA A 338 19.73 -19.81 -9.29
N ARG A 339 20.05 -20.26 -8.06
CA ARG A 339 19.36 -19.82 -6.84
C ARG A 339 19.54 -18.32 -6.56
N ASP A 340 20.73 -17.77 -6.78
CA ASP A 340 20.99 -16.33 -6.63
C ASP A 340 20.17 -15.50 -7.63
N LEU A 341 20.05 -15.98 -8.87
CA LEU A 341 19.20 -15.36 -9.89
C LEU A 341 17.71 -15.38 -9.48
N VAL A 342 17.21 -16.53 -9.01
CA VAL A 342 15.85 -16.66 -8.48
C VAL A 342 15.62 -15.75 -7.28
N ALA A 343 16.56 -15.69 -6.33
CA ALA A 343 16.47 -14.82 -5.17
C ALA A 343 16.41 -13.34 -5.57
N SER A 344 17.18 -12.93 -6.57
CA SER A 344 17.16 -11.58 -7.12
C SER A 344 15.81 -11.25 -7.79
N ALA A 345 15.24 -12.21 -8.52
CA ALA A 345 13.92 -12.07 -9.12
C ALA A 345 12.82 -11.92 -8.04
N LEU A 346 12.88 -12.68 -6.95
CA LEU A 346 11.95 -12.57 -5.83
C LEU A 346 12.09 -11.23 -5.11
N ARG A 347 13.31 -10.73 -4.89
CA ARG A 347 13.53 -9.39 -4.32
C ARG A 347 12.91 -8.30 -5.19
N LEU A 348 13.04 -8.42 -6.51
CA LEU A 348 12.36 -7.52 -7.44
C LEU A 348 10.85 -7.60 -7.29
N ALA A 349 10.25 -8.80 -7.21
CA ALA A 349 8.81 -8.99 -7.03
C ALA A 349 8.28 -8.46 -5.68
N LEU A 350 9.16 -8.31 -4.67
CA LEU A 350 8.82 -7.75 -3.37
C LEU A 350 9.04 -6.24 -3.27
N SER A 351 9.61 -5.61 -4.31
CA SER A 351 9.81 -4.16 -4.35
C SER A 351 8.48 -3.40 -4.31
N ARG A 352 8.44 -2.25 -3.65
CA ARG A 352 7.20 -1.49 -3.39
C ARG A 352 7.18 -0.09 -3.98
N SER A 353 8.34 0.43 -4.37
CA SER A 353 8.52 1.75 -4.96
C SER A 353 9.34 1.66 -6.23
N LEU A 354 9.22 2.67 -7.09
CA LEU A 354 10.01 2.76 -8.33
C LEU A 354 11.52 2.72 -8.05
N GLU A 355 11.98 3.42 -7.01
CA GLU A 355 13.39 3.43 -6.60
C GLU A 355 13.87 2.03 -6.19
N SER A 356 13.08 1.31 -5.38
CA SER A 356 13.42 -0.07 -4.99
C SER A 356 13.39 -1.02 -6.19
N TYR A 357 12.44 -0.82 -7.11
CA TYR A 357 12.36 -1.61 -8.34
C TYR A 357 13.60 -1.44 -9.22
N GLU A 358 14.05 -0.20 -9.44
CA GLU A 358 15.24 0.08 -10.26
C GLU A 358 16.50 -0.56 -9.67
N ARG A 359 16.67 -0.46 -8.35
CA ARG A 359 17.79 -1.07 -7.62
C ARG A 359 17.79 -2.59 -7.75
N GLU A 360 16.65 -3.24 -7.51
CA GLU A 360 16.54 -4.70 -7.59
C GLU A 360 16.59 -5.19 -9.05
N SER A 361 16.13 -4.39 -10.01
CA SER A 361 16.28 -4.69 -11.45
C SER A 361 17.74 -4.67 -11.88
N ALA A 362 18.55 -3.74 -11.37
CA ALA A 362 19.99 -3.73 -11.64
C ALA A 362 20.70 -4.94 -11.01
N ALA A 363 20.30 -5.34 -9.80
CA ALA A 363 20.81 -6.56 -9.15
C ALA A 363 20.43 -7.83 -9.93
N LEU A 364 19.19 -7.90 -10.41
CA LEU A 364 18.73 -9.00 -11.27
C LEU A 364 19.54 -9.08 -12.57
N GLU A 365 19.78 -7.95 -13.24
CA GLU A 365 20.62 -7.91 -14.44
C GLU A 365 22.05 -8.39 -14.19
N ALA A 366 22.65 -8.00 -13.07
CA ALA A 366 23.97 -8.49 -12.69
C ALA A 366 23.98 -10.02 -12.49
N ALA A 367 22.99 -10.58 -11.80
CA ALA A 367 22.85 -12.02 -11.62
C ALA A 367 22.64 -12.76 -12.96
N ARG A 368 21.83 -12.19 -13.86
CA ARG A 368 21.62 -12.73 -15.22
C ARG A 368 22.91 -12.76 -16.02
N ALA A 369 23.70 -11.69 -15.98
CA ALA A 369 24.97 -11.61 -16.69
C ALA A 369 25.96 -12.71 -16.23
N VAL A 370 25.98 -13.03 -14.94
CA VAL A 370 26.81 -14.11 -14.39
C VAL A 370 26.39 -15.48 -14.94
N VAL A 371 25.09 -15.77 -14.98
CA VAL A 371 24.57 -17.03 -15.53
C VAL A 371 24.79 -17.10 -17.05
N ALA A 372 24.49 -16.01 -17.77
CA ALA A 372 24.67 -15.92 -19.21
C ALA A 372 26.13 -16.12 -19.64
N GLY A 373 27.08 -15.56 -18.89
CA GLY A 373 28.52 -15.71 -19.15
C GLY A 373 29.04 -17.14 -19.05
N GLN A 374 28.31 -18.04 -18.38
CA GLN A 374 28.69 -19.45 -18.26
C GLN A 374 28.06 -20.36 -19.30
N MET A 375 27.07 -19.88 -20.07
CA MET A 375 26.25 -20.72 -20.95
C MET A 375 27.06 -21.59 -21.92
N ALA A 376 28.24 -21.11 -22.36
CA ALA A 376 29.12 -21.83 -23.29
C ALA A 376 29.86 -23.03 -22.67
N GLN A 377 29.96 -23.09 -21.34
CA GLN A 377 30.70 -24.12 -20.60
C GLN A 377 29.76 -25.15 -19.96
N LEU A 378 28.44 -24.99 -20.13
CA LEU A 378 27.45 -25.84 -19.50
C LEU A 378 27.24 -27.16 -20.26
N PRO A 379 26.86 -28.23 -19.56
CA PRO A 379 26.28 -29.41 -20.18
C PRO A 379 25.11 -29.05 -21.11
N PRO A 380 25.00 -29.67 -22.30
CA PRO A 380 23.99 -29.33 -23.31
C PRO A 380 22.55 -29.45 -22.79
N ASP A 381 22.32 -30.32 -21.80
CA ASP A 381 20.99 -30.54 -21.21
C ASP A 381 20.56 -29.43 -20.24
N LEU A 382 21.51 -28.72 -19.61
CA LEU A 382 21.22 -27.61 -18.70
C LEU A 382 21.00 -26.28 -19.44
N VAL A 383 21.63 -26.13 -20.61
CA VAL A 383 21.50 -24.95 -21.47
C VAL A 383 20.03 -24.54 -21.73
N PRO A 384 19.11 -25.43 -22.15
CA PRO A 384 17.72 -25.02 -22.39
C PRO A 384 17.01 -24.55 -21.11
N LEU A 385 17.27 -25.19 -19.96
CA LEU A 385 16.63 -24.83 -18.69
C LEU A 385 17.11 -23.47 -18.17
N LEU A 386 18.41 -23.21 -18.21
CA LEU A 386 18.97 -21.93 -17.79
C LEU A 386 18.61 -20.80 -18.77
N ARG A 387 18.45 -21.10 -20.05
CA ARG A 387 17.92 -20.14 -21.03
C ARG A 387 16.46 -19.79 -20.71
N ASP A 388 15.61 -20.77 -20.40
CA ASP A 388 14.22 -20.53 -19.96
C ASP A 388 14.19 -19.66 -18.69
N LEU A 389 15.08 -19.92 -17.72
CA LEU A 389 15.21 -19.08 -16.52
C LEU A 389 15.64 -17.65 -16.85
N LEU A 390 16.64 -17.46 -17.72
CA LEU A 390 17.10 -16.14 -18.19
C LEU A 390 16.03 -15.38 -18.96
N ASP A 391 15.19 -16.08 -19.74
CA ASP A 391 14.08 -15.49 -20.49
C ASP A 391 12.95 -15.04 -19.55
N ARG A 392 12.64 -15.81 -18.51
CA ARG A 392 11.60 -15.47 -17.51
C ARG A 392 11.99 -14.32 -16.60
N THR A 393 13.29 -14.14 -16.39
CA THR A 393 13.88 -13.08 -15.55
C THR A 393 14.30 -11.85 -16.34
N ASP A 394 14.01 -11.80 -17.64
CA ASP A 394 14.37 -10.65 -18.48
C ASP A 394 13.67 -9.35 -18.02
N PRO A 395 14.40 -8.23 -17.86
CA PRO A 395 13.87 -6.97 -17.33
C PRO A 395 12.90 -6.28 -18.30
N ALA A 396 13.00 -6.59 -19.59
CA ALA A 396 12.16 -6.03 -20.63
C ALA A 396 10.86 -6.82 -20.84
N LYS A 397 10.69 -7.99 -20.20
CA LYS A 397 9.49 -8.83 -20.32
C LYS A 397 9.19 -9.54 -18.99
N GLY A 398 8.26 -10.49 -19.00
CA GLY A 398 7.98 -11.39 -17.88
C GLY A 398 7.74 -10.68 -16.54
N LEU A 399 8.44 -11.15 -15.50
CA LEU A 399 8.25 -10.72 -14.13
C LEU A 399 8.46 -9.21 -13.93
N ALA A 400 9.54 -8.65 -14.50
CA ALA A 400 9.93 -7.27 -14.25
C ALA A 400 8.88 -6.29 -14.78
N GLN A 401 8.40 -6.49 -16.00
CA GLN A 401 7.37 -5.63 -16.60
C GLN A 401 5.99 -5.79 -15.95
N ALA A 402 5.62 -7.01 -15.55
CA ALA A 402 4.39 -7.24 -14.79
C ALA A 402 4.43 -6.48 -13.46
N HIS A 403 5.53 -6.61 -12.72
CA HIS A 403 5.69 -5.96 -11.43
C HIS A 403 5.78 -4.43 -11.53
N LEU A 404 6.47 -3.90 -12.54
CA LEU A 404 6.51 -2.46 -12.81
C LEU A 404 5.11 -1.89 -13.09
N ARG A 405 4.27 -2.63 -13.83
CA ARG A 405 2.87 -2.24 -14.04
C ARG A 405 2.09 -2.23 -12.73
N ALA A 406 2.31 -3.19 -11.84
CA ALA A 406 1.66 -3.21 -10.52
C ALA A 406 2.05 -1.97 -9.68
N ILE A 407 3.34 -1.60 -9.65
CA ILE A 407 3.83 -0.39 -8.95
C ILE A 407 3.21 0.87 -9.56
N LYS A 408 3.20 0.99 -10.89
CA LYS A 408 2.63 2.15 -11.59
C LYS A 408 1.12 2.27 -11.37
N ALA A 409 0.40 1.15 -11.43
CA ALA A 409 -1.03 1.09 -11.18
C ALA A 409 -1.37 1.54 -9.75
N ARG A 410 -0.56 1.15 -8.76
CA ARG A 410 -0.71 1.62 -7.38
C ARG A 410 -0.51 3.14 -7.27
N ALA A 411 0.57 3.67 -7.85
CA ALA A 411 0.84 5.11 -7.83
C ALA A 411 -0.26 5.91 -8.56
N ALA A 412 -0.80 5.37 -9.66
CA ALA A 412 -1.93 5.96 -10.38
C ALA A 412 -3.20 5.96 -9.54
N ALA A 413 -3.49 4.88 -8.80
CA ALA A 413 -4.63 4.81 -7.89
C ALA A 413 -4.51 5.85 -6.75
N GLU A 414 -3.33 5.97 -6.13
CA GLU A 414 -3.06 6.99 -5.10
C GLU A 414 -3.26 8.41 -5.66
N THR A 415 -2.71 8.69 -6.85
CA THR A 415 -2.88 9.99 -7.53
C THR A 415 -4.35 10.30 -7.85
N ALA A 416 -5.10 9.32 -8.34
CA ALA A 416 -6.51 9.47 -8.67
C ALA A 416 -7.37 9.72 -7.41
N PHE A 417 -7.07 9.01 -6.32
CA PHE A 417 -7.74 9.19 -5.02
C PHE A 417 -7.48 10.59 -4.44
N ASP A 418 -6.23 11.05 -4.43
CA ASP A 418 -5.89 12.39 -3.94
C ASP A 418 -6.55 13.50 -4.77
N ALA A 419 -6.56 13.35 -6.10
CA ALA A 419 -7.23 14.28 -7.00
C ALA A 419 -8.75 14.32 -6.78
N ALA A 420 -9.37 13.16 -6.52
CA ALA A 420 -10.79 13.08 -6.19
C ALA A 420 -11.10 13.74 -4.84
N ASN A 421 -10.27 13.53 -3.82
CA ASN A 421 -10.40 14.19 -2.51
C ASN A 421 -10.30 15.71 -2.60
N ALA A 422 -9.34 16.24 -3.36
CA ALA A 422 -9.23 17.68 -3.58
C ALA A 422 -10.47 18.28 -4.27
N ALA A 423 -11.07 17.54 -5.22
CA ALA A 423 -12.32 17.95 -5.86
C ALA A 423 -13.53 17.85 -4.90
N MET A 424 -13.57 16.85 -4.01
CA MET A 424 -14.59 16.77 -2.95
C MET A 424 -14.48 17.94 -1.96
N GLU A 425 -13.27 18.34 -1.57
CA GLU A 425 -13.05 19.50 -0.69
C GLU A 425 -13.58 20.80 -1.32
N THR A 426 -13.45 20.93 -2.64
CA THR A 426 -14.02 22.05 -3.40
C THR A 426 -15.56 22.06 -3.32
N ILE A 427 -16.20 20.89 -3.41
CA ILE A 427 -17.66 20.76 -3.27
C ILE A 427 -18.10 21.06 -1.84
N THR A 428 -17.43 20.52 -0.82
CA THR A 428 -17.82 20.74 0.58
C THR A 428 -17.69 22.22 0.95
N THR A 429 -16.62 22.88 0.49
CA THR A 429 -16.42 24.32 0.68
C THR A 429 -17.48 25.12 -0.06
N GLY A 430 -17.74 24.80 -1.34
CA GLY A 430 -18.78 25.47 -2.13
C GLY A 430 -20.18 25.30 -1.55
N ALA A 431 -20.52 24.11 -1.03
CA ALA A 431 -21.78 23.83 -0.36
C ALA A 431 -21.92 24.60 0.96
N ALA A 432 -20.84 24.71 1.74
CA ALA A 432 -20.82 25.49 2.98
C ALA A 432 -21.02 26.99 2.69
N THR A 433 -20.30 27.56 1.71
CA THR A 433 -20.49 28.95 1.30
C THR A 433 -21.90 29.22 0.77
N ALA A 434 -22.47 28.29 0.00
CA ALA A 434 -23.85 28.39 -0.46
C ALA A 434 -24.85 28.37 0.71
N ALA A 435 -24.65 27.48 1.70
CA ALA A 435 -25.48 27.42 2.90
C ALA A 435 -25.37 28.70 3.74
N GLU A 436 -24.16 29.23 3.93
CA GLU A 436 -23.93 30.51 4.63
C GLU A 436 -24.61 31.68 3.92
N THR A 437 -24.55 31.71 2.58
CA THR A 437 -25.24 32.73 1.76
C THR A 437 -26.75 32.64 1.90
N VAL A 438 -27.33 31.43 1.97
CA VAL A 438 -28.76 31.25 2.23
C VAL A 438 -29.11 31.68 3.66
N LEU A 439 -28.35 31.24 4.67
CA LEU A 439 -28.59 31.60 6.06
C LEU A 439 -28.48 33.12 6.29
N GLY A 440 -27.51 33.79 5.66
CA GLY A 440 -27.37 35.24 5.71
C GLY A 440 -28.55 35.98 5.08
N ARG A 441 -29.12 35.44 3.98
CA ARG A 441 -30.37 35.96 3.40
C ARG A 441 -31.56 35.75 4.33
N ILE A 442 -31.68 34.58 4.96
CA ILE A 442 -32.75 34.30 5.95
C ILE A 442 -32.66 35.26 7.14
N ASP A 443 -31.45 35.50 7.66
CA ASP A 443 -31.23 36.41 8.79
C ASP A 443 -31.56 37.86 8.42
N GLY A 444 -31.10 38.33 7.25
CA GLY A 444 -31.45 39.65 6.71
C GLY A 444 -32.96 39.83 6.48
N THR A 445 -33.61 38.82 5.92
CA THR A 445 -35.06 38.80 5.68
C THR A 445 -35.84 38.76 7.01
N SER A 446 -35.38 38.00 8.00
CA SER A 446 -35.98 37.96 9.34
C SER A 446 -35.85 39.31 10.06
N GLY A 447 -34.70 39.99 9.93
CA GLY A 447 -34.48 41.35 10.41
C GLY A 447 -35.45 42.34 9.77
N ALA A 448 -35.65 42.27 8.45
CA ALA A 448 -36.60 43.13 7.74
C ALA A 448 -38.06 42.90 8.20
N VAL A 449 -38.47 41.65 8.45
CA VAL A 449 -39.80 41.34 9.03
C VAL A 449 -39.93 41.92 10.44
N HIS A 450 -38.90 41.77 11.27
CA HIS A 450 -38.92 42.27 12.64
C HIS A 450 -39.04 43.80 12.71
N ASP A 451 -38.23 44.52 11.93
CA ASP A 451 -38.24 45.99 11.89
C ASP A 451 -39.57 46.52 11.38
N ARG A 452 -40.13 45.90 10.33
CA ARG A 452 -41.39 46.33 9.72
C ARG A 452 -42.60 46.01 10.60
N THR A 453 -42.61 44.84 11.23
CA THR A 453 -43.64 44.45 12.20
C THR A 453 -43.59 45.36 13.44
N SER A 454 -42.41 45.65 13.97
CA SER A 454 -42.23 46.56 15.10
C SER A 454 -42.67 47.99 14.76
N GLY A 455 -42.33 48.48 13.56
CA GLY A 455 -42.80 49.76 13.05
C GLY A 455 -44.32 49.82 12.93
N ALA A 456 -44.94 48.76 12.40
CA ALA A 456 -46.39 48.66 12.29
C ALA A 456 -47.10 48.52 13.64
N ILE A 457 -46.54 47.78 14.60
CA ILE A 457 -47.05 47.73 15.97
C ILE A 457 -46.98 49.12 16.60
N GLY A 458 -45.87 49.85 16.41
CA GLY A 458 -45.72 51.23 16.88
C GLY A 458 -46.80 52.16 16.32
N THR A 459 -47.08 52.09 15.02
CA THR A 459 -48.13 52.91 14.39
C THR A 459 -49.53 52.48 14.80
N LEU A 460 -49.80 51.17 14.93
CA LEU A 460 -51.08 50.65 15.42
C LEU A 460 -51.32 51.01 16.90
N LEU A 461 -50.30 50.96 17.75
CA LEU A 461 -50.40 51.41 19.14
C LEU A 461 -50.63 52.92 19.24
N ALA A 462 -49.95 53.72 18.40
CA ALA A 462 -50.21 55.15 18.31
C ALA A 462 -51.66 55.43 17.86
N LEU A 463 -52.16 54.69 16.86
CA LEU A 463 -53.52 54.79 16.36
C LEU A 463 -54.55 54.29 17.38
N ALA A 464 -54.24 53.24 18.14
CA ALA A 464 -55.05 52.71 19.24
C ALA A 464 -55.11 53.71 20.40
N GLY A 465 -53.98 54.33 20.75
CA GLY A 465 -53.91 55.42 21.72
C GLY A 465 -54.76 56.60 21.29
N LEU A 466 -54.65 57.03 20.03
CA LEU A 466 -55.50 58.09 19.46
C LEU A 466 -56.98 57.69 19.48
N SER A 467 -57.30 56.44 19.15
CA SER A 467 -58.66 55.90 19.17
C SER A 467 -59.23 55.82 20.58
N ALA A 468 -58.43 55.46 21.58
CA ALA A 468 -58.84 55.45 22.99
C ALA A 468 -59.11 56.86 23.49
N VAL A 469 -58.26 57.83 23.14
CA VAL A 469 -58.47 59.25 23.43
C VAL A 469 -59.77 59.75 22.79
N PHE A 470 -60.00 59.46 21.50
CA PHE A 470 -61.25 59.80 20.82
C PHE A 470 -62.46 59.06 21.40
N GLY A 471 -62.32 57.80 21.78
CA GLY A 471 -63.37 56.98 22.39
C GLY A 471 -63.79 57.47 23.77
N LEU A 472 -62.89 58.12 24.51
CA LEU A 472 -63.22 58.80 25.77
C LEU A 472 -63.75 60.23 25.56
N LEU A 473 -63.17 60.97 24.61
CA LEU A 473 -63.59 62.34 24.30
C LEU A 473 -64.94 62.41 23.59
N ALA A 474 -65.27 61.48 22.70
CA ALA A 474 -66.50 61.53 21.92
C ALA A 474 -67.77 61.41 22.79
N PRO A 475 -67.89 60.46 23.74
CA PRO A 475 -69.00 60.41 24.69
C PRO A 475 -69.04 61.65 25.58
N LEU A 476 -67.88 62.16 26.01
CA LEU A 476 -67.79 63.37 26.83
C LEU A 476 -68.31 64.60 26.07
N LEU A 477 -67.88 64.79 24.83
CA LEU A 477 -68.31 65.88 23.94
C LEU A 477 -69.78 65.74 23.57
N ALA A 478 -70.26 64.53 23.29
CA ALA A 478 -71.69 64.26 23.06
C ALA A 478 -72.52 64.56 24.32
N TRP A 479 -72.01 64.22 25.50
CA TRP A 479 -72.67 64.50 26.77
C TRP A 479 -72.75 66.00 27.06
N LEU A 480 -71.65 66.74 26.93
CA LEU A 480 -71.61 68.20 27.13
C LEU A 480 -72.40 68.97 26.05
N GLY A 481 -72.32 68.53 24.80
CA GLY A 481 -72.82 69.28 23.64
C GLY A 481 -74.23 68.92 23.19
N ILE A 482 -74.73 67.72 23.52
CA ILE A 482 -76.08 67.24 23.13
C ILE A 482 -76.89 66.91 24.37
N VAL A 483 -76.46 65.93 25.18
CA VAL A 483 -77.28 65.37 26.27
C VAL A 483 -77.57 66.38 27.38
N ARG A 484 -76.55 67.10 27.88
CA ARG A 484 -76.69 68.08 28.96
C ARG A 484 -77.59 69.27 28.58
N PRO A 485 -77.44 69.91 27.40
CA PRO A 485 -78.36 70.96 26.97
C PRO A 485 -79.78 70.43 26.69
N LEU A 486 -79.93 69.25 26.08
CA LEU A 486 -81.25 68.65 25.86
C LEU A 486 -81.97 68.34 27.19
N ARG A 487 -81.23 67.84 28.19
CA ARG A 487 -81.75 67.57 29.55
C ARG A 487 -82.19 68.85 30.26
N ARG A 488 -81.47 69.97 30.08
CA ARG A 488 -81.86 71.28 30.62
C ARG A 488 -83.13 71.81 29.97
N VAL A 489 -83.24 71.73 28.64
CA VAL A 489 -84.44 72.16 27.91
C VAL A 489 -85.64 71.32 28.31
N THR A 490 -85.52 69.98 28.33
CA THR A 490 -86.61 69.08 28.74
C THR A 490 -87.04 69.27 30.20
N GLN A 491 -86.11 69.50 31.14
CA GLN A 491 -86.43 69.83 32.52
C GLN A 491 -87.14 71.18 32.65
N ALA A 492 -86.71 72.19 31.91
CA ALA A 492 -87.38 73.50 31.88
C ALA A 492 -88.77 73.41 31.24
N THR A 493 -88.95 72.60 30.18
CA THR A 493 -90.26 72.32 29.59
C THR A 493 -91.18 71.63 30.59
N ALA A 494 -90.68 70.64 31.34
CA ALA A 494 -91.47 69.95 32.36
C ALA A 494 -91.91 70.90 33.50
N ARG A 495 -91.02 71.79 33.95
CA ARG A 495 -91.36 72.80 34.98
C ARG A 495 -92.30 73.89 34.47
N LEU A 496 -92.14 74.32 33.21
CA LEU A 496 -93.03 75.28 32.55
C LEU A 496 -94.45 74.71 32.39
N ALA A 497 -94.57 73.43 32.04
CA ALA A 497 -95.86 72.73 31.99
C ALA A 497 -96.53 72.58 33.37
N ALA A 498 -95.73 72.56 34.45
CA ALA A 498 -96.22 72.58 35.83
C ALA A 498 -96.60 73.99 36.33
N GLY A 499 -96.53 75.02 35.48
CA GLY A 499 -96.96 76.39 35.80
C GLY A 499 -95.86 77.31 36.36
N ASP A 500 -94.63 76.83 36.47
CA ASP A 500 -93.48 77.63 36.92
C ASP A 500 -92.83 78.36 35.73
N THR A 501 -93.26 79.61 35.51
CA THR A 501 -92.77 80.45 34.41
C THR A 501 -91.32 80.91 34.60
N GLY A 502 -90.76 80.79 35.81
CA GLY A 502 -89.36 81.10 36.11
C GLY A 502 -88.38 80.00 35.68
N ALA A 503 -88.87 78.81 35.31
CA ALA A 503 -88.04 77.69 34.89
C ALA A 503 -87.24 77.93 33.60
N VAL A 504 -87.60 78.96 32.83
CA VAL A 504 -87.02 79.26 31.50
C VAL A 504 -86.01 80.42 31.57
N ASP A 505 -85.89 81.15 32.68
CA ASP A 505 -85.06 82.36 32.77
C ASP A 505 -83.54 82.08 32.66
N GLY A 506 -83.13 80.83 32.91
CA GLY A 506 -81.75 80.37 32.74
C GLY A 506 -81.41 79.76 31.38
N LEU A 507 -82.39 79.59 30.48
CA LEU A 507 -82.19 79.01 29.15
C LEU A 507 -81.74 80.11 28.17
N ARG A 508 -80.44 80.18 27.92
CA ARG A 508 -79.90 81.05 26.86
C ARG A 508 -80.34 80.55 25.47
N PRO A 509 -80.85 81.41 24.57
CA PRO A 509 -80.99 81.06 23.16
C PRO A 509 -79.60 80.79 22.57
N GLY A 510 -79.27 79.52 22.42
CA GLY A 510 -78.01 79.07 21.84
C GLY A 510 -78.10 78.93 20.32
N ALA A 511 -76.95 78.80 19.65
CA ALA A 511 -76.91 78.40 18.25
C ALA A 511 -77.21 76.89 18.09
N GLY A 512 -78.03 76.53 17.09
CA GLY A 512 -78.34 75.14 16.72
C GLY A 512 -79.76 74.68 17.07
N GLU A 513 -80.08 73.43 16.73
CA GLU A 513 -81.43 72.84 16.87
C GLU A 513 -81.95 72.85 18.32
N ILE A 514 -81.09 72.55 19.29
CA ILE A 514 -81.45 72.58 20.72
C ILE A 514 -81.65 74.02 21.22
N GLY A 515 -80.91 74.98 20.66
CA GLY A 515 -81.07 76.40 20.96
C GLY A 515 -82.34 77.01 20.36
N ALA A 516 -82.74 76.56 19.17
CA ALA A 516 -84.03 76.88 18.57
C ALA A 516 -85.20 76.31 19.39
N LEU A 517 -85.07 75.09 19.90
CA LEU A 517 -86.01 74.49 20.86
C LEU A 517 -86.12 75.30 22.16
N ALA A 518 -84.99 75.76 22.73
CA ALA A 518 -84.99 76.64 23.89
C ALA A 518 -85.63 78.02 23.58
N GLY A 519 -85.39 78.56 22.38
CA GLY A 519 -85.99 79.80 21.89
C GLY A 519 -87.51 79.70 21.70
N ALA A 520 -88.00 78.59 21.17
CA ALA A 520 -89.44 78.31 21.09
C ALA A 520 -90.08 78.24 22.49
N LEU A 521 -89.36 77.68 23.48
CA LEU A 521 -89.80 77.61 24.87
C LEU A 521 -89.90 78.99 25.53
N THR A 522 -88.98 79.92 25.21
CA THR A 522 -89.07 81.33 25.67
C THR A 522 -90.27 82.05 25.09
N VAL A 523 -90.58 81.86 23.79
CA VAL A 523 -91.78 82.45 23.16
C VAL A 523 -93.06 81.87 23.77
N PHE A 524 -93.07 80.58 24.11
CA PHE A 524 -94.21 79.93 24.76
C PHE A 524 -94.46 80.45 26.18
N ARG A 525 -93.40 80.69 26.96
CA ARG A 525 -93.48 81.39 28.26
C ARG A 525 -94.08 82.78 28.10
N ASP A 526 -93.60 83.55 27.13
CA ASP A 526 -94.06 84.93 26.93
C ASP A 526 -95.54 84.96 26.53
N ALA A 527 -95.99 84.02 25.68
CA ALA A 527 -97.41 83.86 25.34
C ALA A 527 -98.28 83.44 26.55
N MET A 528 -97.78 82.59 27.45
CA MET A 528 -98.45 82.21 28.71
C MET A 528 -98.58 83.41 29.66
N ASN A 529 -97.52 84.21 29.81
CA ASN A 529 -97.53 85.43 30.62
C ASN A 529 -98.47 86.50 30.07
N ASP A 530 -98.51 86.69 28.75
CA ASP A 530 -99.46 87.61 28.10
C ASP A 530 -100.91 87.17 28.24
N ARG A 531 -101.17 85.85 28.28
CA ARG A 531 -102.51 85.31 28.54
C ARG A 531 -102.93 85.55 29.99
N ALA A 532 -102.02 85.37 30.95
CA ALA A 532 -102.27 85.68 32.36
C ALA A 532 -102.48 87.19 32.62
N ARG A 533 -101.79 88.06 31.86
CA ARG A 533 -101.92 89.52 31.96
C ARG A 533 -103.27 90.00 31.40
N ARG A 534 -103.71 89.49 30.25
CA ARG A 534 -105.02 89.82 29.66
C ARG A 534 -106.20 89.39 30.52
N MET A 535 -106.12 88.24 31.20
CA MET A 535 -107.15 87.82 32.15
C MET A 535 -107.30 88.79 33.34
N ARG A 536 -106.22 89.44 33.79
CA ARG A 536 -106.29 90.46 34.85
C ARG A 536 -106.94 91.76 34.37
N GLU A 537 -106.60 92.19 33.15
CA GLU A 537 -107.18 93.40 32.56
C GLU A 537 -108.69 93.28 32.26
N ASP A 538 -109.16 92.07 31.89
CA ASP A 538 -110.60 91.81 31.70
C ASP A 538 -111.37 91.78 33.04
N MET A 539 -110.74 91.37 34.15
CA MET A 539 -111.35 91.46 35.48
C MET A 539 -111.43 92.91 35.98
N ASP A 540 -110.44 93.75 35.67
CA ASP A 540 -110.46 95.17 36.04
C ASP A 540 -111.50 95.98 35.23
N ARG A 541 -111.76 95.62 33.97
CA ARG A 541 -112.84 96.23 33.16
C ARG A 541 -114.24 95.77 33.59
N ALA A 542 -114.39 94.55 34.11
CA ALA A 542 -115.65 94.09 34.69
C ALA A 542 -115.98 94.80 36.01
N GLY A 543 -114.97 95.23 36.78
CA GLY A 543 -115.15 96.01 38.00
C GLY A 543 -115.61 97.46 37.77
N ALA A 544 -115.19 98.08 36.66
CA ALA A 544 -115.55 99.46 36.34
C ALA A 544 -116.98 99.65 35.80
N ALA A 545 -117.65 98.58 35.34
CA ALA A 545 -119.02 98.62 34.82
C ALA A 545 -120.11 98.39 35.89
N ALA A 546 -119.74 98.06 37.13
CA ALA A 546 -120.67 97.79 38.23
C ALA A 546 -120.86 98.97 39.22
N ALA A 547 -120.32 100.16 38.89
CA ALA A 547 -120.41 101.37 39.72
C ALA A 547 -120.99 102.59 38.98
N ALA A 548 -121.82 102.35 37.94
CA ALA A 548 -122.68 103.35 37.31
C ALA A 548 -124.15 103.12 37.70
#